data_AF-A0A525C6Z0-F1
#
_entry.id   AF-A0A525C6Z0-F1
#
_cell.length_a   1.000
_cell.length_b   1.000
_cell.length_c   1.000
_cell.angle_alpha   90.00
_cell.angle_beta   90.00
_cell.angle_gamma   90.00
#
_symmetry.space_group_name_H-M   'P 1'
#
loop_
_entity.id
_entity.type
_entity.pdbx_description
1 polymer ?
#
loop_
_entity_poly.entity_id
_entity_poly.type
_entity_poly.pdbx_seq_one_letter_code
_entity_poly.pdbx_strand_id
1 'polypeptide(L)'
;MAARSKKSIRVRLIFFISLVTAFGFASFLAVSFIISTQNFERLDKIKNVYFPIFEMSESNAAKLERIAENLATAASTGEMDFIIKAREQAYELSQSIGRLKKIEPDRKRLVEIDRFSESFQVYFNQASKYSQQIASGNVNVASDPEGIIKISDSLQHCRKMLNIFRSYSLKNFQITIENANRSSAIELRLGLIMALVTVILISTGSVVITSGIDVKEQE
;
A
#
# COMPACT_ATOMS: atom_id res chain seq x y z
N MET A 1 -22.87 16.11 64.66
CA MET A 1 -22.37 16.86 63.48
C MET A 1 -21.32 16.08 62.66
N ALA A 2 -20.41 15.32 63.28
CA ALA A 2 -19.34 14.55 62.60
C ALA A 2 -19.79 13.54 61.51
N ALA A 3 -20.98 12.93 61.63
CA ALA A 3 -21.47 11.96 60.63
C ALA A 3 -21.89 12.60 59.29
N ARG A 4 -22.24 13.90 59.28
CA ARG A 4 -22.69 14.62 58.07
C ARG A 4 -21.50 15.11 57.22
N SER A 5 -20.38 15.45 57.88
CA SER A 5 -19.07 15.79 57.24
C SER A 5 -18.50 14.60 56.47
N LYS A 6 -18.35 13.43 57.11
CA LYS A 6 -17.79 12.21 56.48
C LYS A 6 -18.55 11.73 55.24
N LYS A 7 -19.88 11.87 55.22
CA LYS A 7 -20.71 11.49 54.06
C LYS A 7 -20.48 12.43 52.87
N SER A 8 -20.30 13.74 53.12
CA SER A 8 -19.96 14.73 52.09
C SER A 8 -18.57 14.48 51.48
N ILE A 9 -17.58 14.09 52.29
CA ILE A 9 -16.22 13.77 51.83
C ILE A 9 -16.22 12.59 50.87
N ARG A 10 -16.89 11.48 51.24
CA ARG A 10 -16.98 10.29 50.40
C ARG A 10 -17.60 10.58 49.04
N VAL A 11 -18.66 11.39 49.00
CA VAL A 11 -19.33 11.77 47.75
C VAL A 11 -18.41 12.60 46.85
N ARG A 12 -17.69 13.59 47.40
CA ARG A 12 -16.72 14.39 46.63
C ARG A 12 -15.58 13.56 46.08
N LEU A 13 -15.04 12.64 46.88
CA LEU A 13 -13.97 11.73 46.46
C LEU A 13 -14.43 10.78 45.34
N ILE A 14 -15.58 10.12 45.52
CA ILE A 14 -16.15 9.21 44.51
C ILE A 14 -16.43 9.97 43.20
N PHE A 15 -16.99 11.17 43.29
CA PHE A 15 -17.26 11.99 42.11
C PHE A 15 -15.98 12.41 41.39
N PHE A 16 -14.95 12.86 42.14
CA PHE A 16 -13.66 13.23 41.57
C PHE A 16 -12.98 12.05 40.85
N ILE A 17 -12.88 10.90 41.51
CA ILE A 17 -12.29 9.69 40.91
C ILE A 17 -13.07 9.28 39.66
N SER A 18 -14.40 9.27 39.74
CA SER A 18 -15.27 8.91 38.60
C SER A 18 -15.08 9.86 37.42
N LEU A 19 -15.02 11.17 37.68
CA LEU A 19 -14.85 12.19 36.64
C LEU A 19 -13.48 12.09 35.95
N VAL A 20 -12.40 11.97 36.72
CA VAL A 20 -11.04 11.86 36.18
C VAL A 20 -10.88 10.55 35.41
N THR A 21 -11.40 9.44 35.93
CA THR A 21 -11.35 8.14 35.25
C THR A 21 -12.14 8.16 33.96
N ALA A 22 -13.37 8.69 33.98
CA ALA A 22 -14.21 8.80 32.79
C ALA A 22 -13.56 9.66 31.70
N PHE A 23 -12.96 10.80 32.09
CA PHE A 23 -12.29 11.69 31.15
C PHE A 23 -11.01 11.06 30.56
N GLY A 24 -10.17 10.45 31.40
CA GLY A 24 -8.95 9.76 30.95
C GLY A 24 -9.27 8.61 29.99
N PHE A 25 -10.28 7.79 30.35
CA PHE A 25 -10.75 6.71 29.50
C PHE A 25 -11.34 7.21 28.18
N ALA A 26 -12.22 8.22 28.21
CA ALA A 26 -12.82 8.78 27.00
C ALA A 26 -11.75 9.37 26.06
N SER A 27 -10.75 10.06 26.61
CA SER A 27 -9.65 10.65 25.83
C SER A 27 -8.79 9.57 25.17
N PHE A 28 -8.42 8.52 25.91
CA PHE A 28 -7.69 7.38 25.36
C PHE A 28 -8.51 6.67 24.27
N LEU A 29 -9.79 6.43 24.52
CA LEU A 29 -10.70 5.78 23.57
C LEU A 29 -10.80 6.59 22.27
N ALA A 30 -10.91 7.91 22.35
CA ALA A 30 -10.96 8.77 21.16
C ALA A 30 -9.68 8.67 20.32
N VAL A 31 -8.51 8.72 20.95
CA VAL A 31 -7.21 8.60 20.25
C VAL A 31 -7.05 7.20 19.65
N SER A 32 -7.34 6.15 20.41
CA SER A 32 -7.29 4.76 19.97
C SER A 32 -8.22 4.52 18.77
N PHE A 33 -9.45 5.03 18.83
CA PHE A 33 -10.41 4.93 17.73
C PHE A 33 -9.91 5.60 16.44
N ILE A 34 -9.33 6.80 16.54
CA ILE A 34 -8.77 7.52 15.38
C ILE A 34 -7.61 6.73 14.77
N ILE A 35 -6.65 6.26 15.59
CA ILE A 35 -5.48 5.51 15.10
C ILE A 35 -5.91 4.18 14.48
N SER A 36 -6.81 3.46 15.13
CA SER A 36 -7.35 2.18 14.64
C SER A 36 -8.06 2.37 13.29
N THR A 37 -8.86 3.44 13.15
CA THR A 37 -9.55 3.74 11.88
C THR A 37 -8.55 4.04 10.76
N GLN A 38 -7.53 4.86 11.02
CA GLN A 38 -6.47 5.15 10.04
C GLN A 38 -5.68 3.89 9.65
N ASN A 39 -5.41 3.01 10.61
CA ASN A 39 -4.73 1.75 10.37
C ASN A 39 -5.60 0.78 9.55
N PHE A 40 -6.90 0.73 9.81
CA PHE A 40 -7.84 -0.01 8.98
C PHE A 40 -7.81 0.48 7.53
N GLU A 41 -7.90 1.80 7.30
CA GLU A 41 -7.81 2.37 5.94
C GLU A 41 -6.48 2.06 5.25
N ARG A 42 -5.36 2.09 5.99
CA ARG A 42 -4.04 1.72 5.45
C ARG A 42 -3.97 0.27 5.03
N LEU A 43 -4.46 -0.64 5.88
CA LEU A 43 -4.50 -2.07 5.58
C LEU A 43 -5.47 -2.39 4.43
N ASP A 44 -6.58 -1.67 4.34
CA ASP A 44 -7.52 -1.78 3.24
C ASP A 44 -6.86 -1.39 1.91
N LYS A 45 -6.12 -0.27 1.87
CA LYS A 45 -5.34 0.14 0.69
C LYS A 45 -4.27 -0.88 0.30
N ILE A 46 -3.59 -1.49 1.27
CA ILE A 46 -2.65 -2.58 1.01
C ILE A 46 -3.35 -3.73 0.30
N LYS A 47 -4.46 -4.21 0.87
CA LYS A 47 -5.19 -5.39 0.39
C LYS A 47 -5.85 -5.16 -0.97
N ASN A 48 -6.48 -4.01 -1.16
CA ASN A 48 -7.36 -3.78 -2.30
C ASN A 48 -6.70 -2.98 -3.43
N VAL A 49 -5.59 -2.30 -3.16
CA VAL A 49 -4.91 -1.44 -4.15
C VAL A 49 -3.47 -1.90 -4.38
N TYR A 50 -2.58 -1.73 -3.39
CA TYR A 50 -1.14 -1.89 -3.64
C TYR A 50 -0.72 -3.33 -3.91
N PHE A 51 -1.29 -4.31 -3.19
CA PHE A 51 -0.95 -5.72 -3.39
C PHE A 51 -1.46 -6.25 -4.74
N PRO A 52 -2.75 -6.08 -5.12
CA PRO A 52 -3.23 -6.51 -6.44
C PRO A 52 -2.47 -5.85 -7.59
N ILE A 53 -2.14 -4.56 -7.44
CA ILE A 53 -1.32 -3.85 -8.43
C ILE A 53 0.06 -4.49 -8.57
N PHE A 54 0.73 -4.78 -7.45
CA PHE A 54 2.05 -5.41 -7.45
C PHE A 54 2.00 -6.80 -8.12
N GLU A 55 1.05 -7.66 -7.75
CA GLU A 55 0.88 -8.99 -8.35
C GLU A 55 0.59 -8.93 -9.85
N MET A 56 -0.30 -8.02 -10.28
CA MET A 56 -0.58 -7.81 -11.70
C MET A 56 0.67 -7.33 -12.45
N SER A 57 1.50 -6.51 -11.82
CA SER A 57 2.75 -6.01 -12.41
C SER A 57 3.78 -7.14 -12.60
N GLU A 58 3.95 -8.01 -11.61
CA GLU A 58 4.80 -9.19 -11.70
C GLU A 58 4.28 -10.16 -12.77
N SER A 59 2.96 -10.42 -12.80
CA SER A 59 2.33 -11.24 -13.83
C SER A 59 2.55 -10.67 -15.23
N ASN A 60 2.40 -9.34 -15.39
CA ASN A 60 2.61 -8.66 -16.65
C ASN A 60 4.08 -8.69 -17.09
N ALA A 61 5.03 -8.65 -16.15
CA ALA A 61 6.46 -8.77 -16.45
C ALA A 61 6.76 -10.15 -17.02
N ALA A 62 6.29 -11.21 -16.36
CA ALA A 62 6.45 -12.57 -16.86
C ALA A 62 5.78 -12.77 -18.24
N LYS A 63 4.61 -12.18 -18.48
CA LYS A 63 3.96 -12.23 -19.81
C LYS A 63 4.76 -11.52 -20.89
N LEU A 64 5.30 -10.34 -20.60
CA LEU A 64 6.15 -9.60 -21.53
C LEU A 64 7.37 -10.42 -21.96
N GLU A 65 8.03 -11.10 -21.01
CA GLU A 65 9.16 -11.98 -21.32
C GLU A 65 8.75 -13.16 -22.20
N ARG A 66 7.63 -13.83 -21.89
CA ARG A 66 7.13 -14.95 -22.72
C ARG A 66 6.76 -14.52 -24.14
N ILE A 67 6.20 -13.33 -24.31
CA ILE A 67 5.91 -12.75 -25.63
C ILE A 67 7.23 -12.57 -26.39
N ALA A 68 8.25 -12.00 -25.74
CA ALA A 68 9.56 -11.81 -26.34
C ALA A 68 10.23 -13.13 -26.74
N GLU A 69 10.19 -14.12 -25.87
CA GLU A 69 10.71 -15.47 -26.12
C GLU A 69 10.02 -16.15 -27.31
N ASN A 70 8.68 -16.08 -27.38
CA ASN A 70 7.91 -16.63 -28.49
C ASN A 70 8.26 -15.93 -29.81
N LEU A 71 8.33 -14.61 -29.84
CA LEU A 71 8.68 -13.86 -31.06
C LEU A 71 10.12 -14.12 -31.51
N ALA A 72 11.06 -14.24 -30.58
CA ALA A 72 12.44 -14.63 -30.88
C ALA A 72 12.51 -16.05 -31.43
N THR A 73 11.78 -16.99 -30.82
CA THR A 73 11.71 -18.39 -31.29
C THR A 73 11.11 -18.47 -32.69
N ALA A 74 10.03 -17.73 -32.97
CA ALA A 74 9.46 -17.62 -34.31
C ALA A 74 10.48 -17.10 -35.34
N ALA A 75 11.26 -16.08 -34.96
CA ALA A 75 12.29 -15.52 -35.82
C ALA A 75 13.44 -16.49 -36.09
N SER A 76 13.81 -17.34 -35.12
CA SER A 76 14.90 -18.31 -35.29
C SER A 76 14.48 -19.61 -35.99
N THR A 77 13.23 -20.06 -35.78
CA THR A 77 12.72 -21.34 -36.30
C THR A 77 11.91 -21.18 -37.59
N GLY A 78 11.35 -19.99 -37.82
CA GLY A 78 10.37 -19.75 -38.86
C GLY A 78 8.98 -20.32 -38.59
N GLU A 79 8.74 -20.88 -37.40
CA GLU A 79 7.45 -21.46 -37.04
C GLU A 79 6.42 -20.39 -36.67
N MET A 80 5.35 -20.31 -37.46
CA MET A 80 4.30 -19.29 -37.30
C MET A 80 3.47 -19.45 -36.01
N ASP A 81 3.41 -20.66 -35.46
CA ASP A 81 2.66 -20.98 -34.24
C ASP A 81 3.14 -20.15 -33.03
N PHE A 82 4.43 -19.86 -32.95
CA PHE A 82 4.96 -18.99 -31.90
C PHE A 82 4.49 -17.54 -32.03
N ILE A 83 4.27 -17.04 -33.26
CA ILE A 83 3.69 -15.70 -33.48
C ILE A 83 2.22 -15.68 -33.05
N ILE A 84 1.47 -16.76 -33.31
CA ILE A 84 0.07 -16.88 -32.88
C ILE A 84 -0.01 -16.88 -31.35
N LYS A 85 0.81 -17.69 -30.67
CA LYS A 85 0.91 -17.71 -29.19
C LYS A 85 1.28 -16.34 -28.62
N ALA A 86 2.24 -15.65 -29.24
CA ALA A 86 2.63 -14.31 -28.82
C ALA A 86 1.47 -13.30 -28.95
N ARG A 87 0.63 -13.40 -29.99
CA ARG A 87 -0.57 -12.55 -30.16
C ARG A 87 -1.62 -12.79 -29.09
N GLU A 88 -1.88 -14.05 -28.73
CA GLU A 88 -2.79 -14.40 -27.65
C GLU A 88 -2.31 -13.81 -26.31
N GLN A 89 -1.03 -14.01 -25.99
CA GLN A 89 -0.42 -13.46 -24.78
C GLN A 89 -0.40 -11.92 -24.77
N ALA A 90 -0.18 -11.30 -25.92
CA ALA A 90 -0.22 -9.84 -26.06
C ALA A 90 -1.62 -9.29 -25.77
N TYR A 91 -2.67 -9.97 -26.26
CA TYR A 91 -4.05 -9.61 -25.95
C TYR A 91 -4.33 -9.71 -24.45
N GLU A 92 -3.91 -10.79 -23.79
CA GLU A 92 -4.05 -10.93 -22.33
C GLU A 92 -3.31 -9.86 -21.54
N LEU A 93 -2.10 -9.49 -21.99
CA LEU A 93 -1.31 -8.44 -21.38
C LEU A 93 -2.02 -7.08 -21.52
N SER A 94 -2.53 -6.74 -22.71
CA SER A 94 -3.33 -5.53 -22.94
C SER A 94 -4.58 -5.46 -22.06
N GLN A 95 -5.30 -6.58 -21.90
CA GLN A 95 -6.43 -6.65 -20.97
C GLN A 95 -6.00 -6.43 -19.51
N SER A 96 -4.86 -7.00 -19.12
CA SER A 96 -4.29 -6.84 -17.78
C SER A 96 -3.89 -5.40 -17.49
N ILE A 97 -3.30 -4.70 -18.47
CA ILE A 97 -3.01 -3.26 -18.41
C ILE A 97 -4.31 -2.47 -18.21
N GLY A 98 -5.38 -2.83 -18.94
CA GLY A 98 -6.70 -2.21 -18.76
C GLY A 98 -7.27 -2.40 -17.36
N ARG A 99 -7.04 -3.56 -16.73
CA ARG A 99 -7.42 -3.80 -15.32
C ARG A 99 -6.58 -2.96 -14.36
N LEU A 100 -5.27 -2.85 -14.57
CA LEU A 100 -4.40 -1.99 -13.77
C LEU A 100 -4.90 -0.53 -13.74
N LYS A 101 -5.30 0.02 -14.91
CA LYS A 101 -5.85 1.38 -14.98
C LYS A 101 -7.14 1.57 -14.18
N LYS A 102 -7.95 0.52 -14.00
CA LYS A 102 -9.21 0.60 -13.25
C LYS A 102 -9.00 0.64 -11.73
N ILE A 103 -7.95 -0.01 -11.24
CA ILE A 103 -7.68 -0.14 -9.81
C ILE A 103 -6.66 0.88 -9.29
N GLU A 104 -5.92 1.56 -10.18
CA GLU A 104 -4.94 2.58 -9.82
C GLU A 104 -5.63 3.94 -9.54
N PRO A 105 -5.63 4.43 -8.29
CA PRO A 105 -6.28 5.69 -7.94
C PRO A 105 -5.44 6.95 -8.26
N ASP A 106 -4.12 6.84 -8.38
CA ASP A 106 -3.23 8.00 -8.59
C ASP A 106 -3.15 8.35 -10.09
N ARG A 107 -3.62 9.56 -10.44
CA ARG A 107 -3.56 10.09 -11.80
C ARG A 107 -2.16 10.12 -12.40
N LYS A 108 -1.12 10.36 -11.59
CA LYS A 108 0.26 10.32 -12.08
C LYS A 108 0.68 8.91 -12.48
N ARG A 109 0.19 7.88 -11.76
CA ARG A 109 0.44 6.49 -12.07
C ARG A 109 -0.34 6.03 -13.30
N LEU A 110 -1.56 6.52 -13.49
CA LEU A 110 -2.33 6.26 -14.73
C LEU A 110 -1.56 6.66 -15.99
N VAL A 111 -0.91 7.84 -15.99
CA VAL A 111 -0.06 8.29 -17.10
C VAL A 111 1.12 7.34 -17.35
N GLU A 112 1.70 6.74 -16.32
CA GLU A 112 2.77 5.75 -16.48
C GLU A 112 2.27 4.43 -17.03
N ILE A 113 1.06 4.00 -16.62
CA ILE A 113 0.42 2.80 -17.18
C ILE A 113 0.07 3.03 -18.66
N ASP A 114 -0.36 4.24 -19.04
CA ASP A 114 -0.57 4.62 -20.43
C ASP A 114 0.73 4.55 -21.24
N ARG A 115 1.82 5.12 -20.72
CA ARG A 115 3.15 5.03 -21.36
C ARG A 115 3.65 3.59 -21.51
N PHE A 116 3.41 2.74 -20.51
CA PHE A 116 3.72 1.31 -20.62
C PHE A 116 2.89 0.66 -21.72
N SER A 117 1.58 0.95 -21.79
CA SER A 117 0.68 0.43 -22.83
C SER A 117 1.14 0.82 -24.23
N GLU A 118 1.52 2.08 -24.43
CA GLU A 118 2.01 2.59 -25.71
C GLU A 118 3.34 1.94 -26.10
N SER A 119 4.30 1.91 -25.16
CA SER A 119 5.61 1.26 -25.34
C SER A 119 5.45 -0.22 -25.72
N PHE A 120 4.56 -0.93 -25.03
CA PHE A 120 4.26 -2.33 -25.31
C PHE A 120 3.69 -2.52 -26.72
N GLN A 121 2.74 -1.68 -27.14
CA GLN A 121 2.17 -1.76 -28.48
C GLN A 121 3.23 -1.52 -29.56
N VAL A 122 4.12 -0.55 -29.35
CA VAL A 122 5.23 -0.26 -30.27
C VAL A 122 6.16 -1.47 -30.38
N TYR A 123 6.63 -2.00 -29.25
CA TYR A 123 7.48 -3.18 -29.20
C TYR A 123 6.82 -4.37 -29.90
N PHE A 124 5.58 -4.70 -29.52
CA PHE A 124 4.88 -5.88 -30.03
C PHE A 124 4.67 -5.80 -31.55
N ASN A 125 4.27 -4.63 -32.06
CA ASN A 125 4.08 -4.43 -33.50
C ASN A 125 5.39 -4.59 -34.28
N GLN A 126 6.49 -4.02 -33.77
CA GLN A 126 7.80 -4.14 -34.40
C GLN A 126 8.30 -5.59 -34.38
N ALA A 127 8.31 -6.21 -33.20
CA ALA A 127 8.80 -7.56 -32.99
C ALA A 127 7.96 -8.59 -33.78
N SER A 128 6.62 -8.53 -33.71
CA SER A 128 5.77 -9.48 -34.43
C SER A 128 5.90 -9.35 -35.94
N LYS A 129 5.99 -8.12 -36.48
CA LYS A 129 6.19 -7.90 -37.91
C LYS A 129 7.54 -8.44 -38.37
N TYR A 130 8.59 -8.18 -37.60
CA TYR A 130 9.95 -8.64 -37.91
C TYR A 130 10.04 -10.17 -37.87
N SER A 131 9.52 -10.81 -36.82
CA SER A 131 9.46 -12.28 -36.74
C SER A 131 8.67 -12.88 -37.91
N GLN A 132 7.57 -12.24 -38.32
CA GLN A 132 6.79 -12.70 -39.48
C GLN A 132 7.56 -12.59 -40.80
N GLN A 133 8.32 -11.51 -40.99
CA GLN A 133 9.16 -11.33 -42.17
C GLN A 133 10.26 -12.39 -42.26
N ILE A 134 10.87 -12.75 -41.13
CA ILE A 134 11.88 -13.82 -41.08
C ILE A 134 11.24 -15.19 -41.33
N ALA A 135 10.12 -15.50 -40.66
CA ALA A 135 9.42 -16.76 -40.85
C ALA A 135 8.93 -16.97 -42.29
N SER A 136 8.59 -15.89 -42.99
CA SER A 136 8.19 -15.94 -44.40
C SER A 136 9.37 -15.96 -45.38
N GLY A 137 10.62 -15.95 -44.89
CA GLY A 137 11.83 -15.91 -45.72
C GLY A 137 12.09 -14.55 -46.43
N ASN A 138 11.35 -13.51 -46.08
CA ASN A 138 11.44 -12.19 -46.72
C ASN A 138 12.62 -11.35 -46.19
N VAL A 139 13.13 -11.65 -44.99
CA VAL A 139 14.24 -10.97 -44.33
C VAL A 139 15.09 -12.03 -43.61
N ASN A 140 16.41 -11.83 -43.55
CA ASN A 140 17.31 -12.64 -42.72
C ASN A 140 17.85 -11.78 -41.56
N VAL A 141 17.90 -12.34 -40.36
CA VAL A 141 18.50 -11.75 -39.14
C VAL A 141 19.89 -11.17 -39.44
N ALA A 142 20.72 -11.90 -40.19
CA ALA A 142 22.08 -11.47 -40.54
C ALA A 142 22.13 -10.23 -41.46
N SER A 143 21.04 -9.94 -42.16
CA SER A 143 20.94 -8.82 -43.12
C SER A 143 20.35 -7.54 -42.53
N ASP A 144 19.79 -7.58 -41.30
CA ASP A 144 19.19 -6.41 -40.64
C ASP A 144 19.52 -6.34 -39.14
N PRO A 145 20.78 -6.05 -38.78
CA PRO A 145 21.19 -5.88 -37.38
C PRO A 145 20.55 -4.66 -36.71
N GLU A 146 20.25 -3.59 -37.46
CA GLU A 146 19.58 -2.41 -36.90
C GLU A 146 18.15 -2.70 -36.45
N GLY A 147 17.40 -3.52 -37.21
CA GLY A 147 16.06 -3.96 -36.83
C GLY A 147 16.04 -4.67 -35.48
N ILE A 148 17.01 -5.55 -35.24
CA ILE A 148 17.15 -6.29 -33.98
C ILE A 148 17.46 -5.35 -32.82
N ILE A 149 18.35 -4.38 -33.03
CA ILE A 149 18.69 -3.37 -32.00
C ILE A 149 17.44 -2.55 -31.63
N LYS A 150 16.67 -2.08 -32.61
CA LYS A 150 15.43 -1.32 -32.37
C LYS A 150 14.40 -2.12 -31.57
N ILE A 151 14.24 -3.41 -31.86
CA ILE A 151 13.34 -4.31 -31.13
C ILE A 151 13.85 -4.54 -29.70
N SER A 152 15.15 -4.75 -29.51
CA SER A 152 15.77 -4.88 -28.19
C SER A 152 15.56 -3.61 -27.36
N ASP A 153 15.79 -2.44 -27.93
CA ASP A 153 15.64 -1.16 -27.24
C ASP A 153 14.18 -0.89 -26.83
N SER A 154 13.21 -1.20 -27.70
CA SER A 154 11.79 -1.08 -27.35
C SER A 154 11.37 -2.07 -26.26
N LEU A 155 11.90 -3.30 -26.24
CA LEU A 155 11.69 -4.26 -25.14
C LEU A 155 12.26 -3.74 -23.82
N GLN A 156 13.49 -3.22 -23.84
CA GLN A 156 14.11 -2.62 -22.65
C GLN A 156 13.31 -1.42 -22.15
N HIS A 157 12.77 -0.61 -23.05
CA HIS A 157 11.89 0.49 -22.70
C HIS A 157 10.61 0.01 -22.01
N CYS A 158 9.96 -1.04 -22.52
CA CYS A 158 8.81 -1.69 -21.88
C CYS A 158 9.14 -2.17 -20.46
N ARG A 159 10.24 -2.92 -20.30
CA ARG A 159 10.72 -3.43 -19.01
C ARG A 159 10.93 -2.29 -18.01
N LYS A 160 11.55 -1.20 -18.45
CA LYS A 160 11.80 -0.03 -17.60
C LYS A 160 10.50 0.60 -17.11
N MET A 161 9.52 0.82 -18.00
CA MET A 161 8.22 1.40 -17.63
C MET A 161 7.48 0.51 -16.63
N LEU A 162 7.47 -0.81 -16.86
CA LEU A 162 6.82 -1.76 -15.96
C LEU A 162 7.51 -1.81 -14.58
N ASN A 163 8.84 -1.74 -14.54
CA ASN A 163 9.59 -1.81 -13.28
C ASN A 163 9.38 -0.57 -12.39
N ILE A 164 9.13 0.61 -12.97
CA ILE A 164 8.78 1.82 -12.21
C ILE A 164 7.52 1.57 -11.38
N PHE A 165 6.48 1.04 -12.02
CA PHE A 165 5.19 0.78 -11.40
C PHE A 165 5.24 -0.33 -10.34
N ARG A 166 5.97 -1.40 -10.66
CA ARG A 166 6.24 -2.53 -9.76
C ARG A 166 6.96 -2.08 -8.47
N SER A 167 8.03 -1.29 -8.63
CA SER A 167 8.82 -0.76 -7.52
C SER A 167 8.02 0.21 -6.66
N TYR A 168 7.22 1.08 -7.29
CA TYR A 168 6.35 2.02 -6.60
C TYR A 168 5.33 1.29 -5.71
N SER A 169 4.67 0.27 -6.26
CA SER A 169 3.61 -0.46 -5.56
C SER A 169 4.17 -1.32 -4.43
N LEU A 170 5.32 -1.96 -4.64
CA LEU A 170 6.04 -2.68 -3.58
C LEU A 170 6.47 -1.74 -2.45
N LYS A 171 7.03 -0.56 -2.79
CA LYS A 171 7.44 0.43 -1.80
C LYS A 171 6.26 0.93 -0.97
N ASN A 172 5.13 1.24 -1.62
CA ASN A 172 3.94 1.70 -0.92
C ASN A 172 3.30 0.61 -0.07
N PHE A 173 3.31 -0.65 -0.53
CA PHE A 173 2.92 -1.79 0.28
C PHE A 173 3.76 -1.85 1.57
N GLN A 174 5.09 -1.84 1.45
CA GLN A 174 6.02 -1.92 2.58
C GLN A 174 5.89 -0.74 3.56
N ILE A 175 5.94 0.49 3.07
CA ILE A 175 5.85 1.71 3.90
C ILE A 175 4.49 1.80 4.61
N THR A 176 3.41 1.37 3.95
CA THR A 176 2.07 1.40 4.56
C THR A 176 1.96 0.39 5.70
N ILE A 177 2.56 -0.81 5.56
CA ILE A 177 2.63 -1.80 6.64
C ILE A 177 3.45 -1.27 7.81
N GLU A 178 4.63 -0.71 7.52
CA GLU A 178 5.51 -0.14 8.55
C GLU A 178 4.81 0.98 9.32
N ASN A 179 4.14 1.90 8.61
CA ASN A 179 3.38 2.98 9.21
C ASN A 179 2.21 2.46 10.06
N ALA A 180 1.48 1.44 9.61
CA ALA A 180 0.41 0.83 10.39
C ALA A 180 0.94 0.24 11.70
N ASN A 181 2.04 -0.52 11.63
CA ASN A 181 2.69 -1.10 12.80
C ASN A 181 3.22 -0.04 13.77
N ARG A 182 3.88 1.00 13.25
CA ARG A 182 4.39 2.11 14.07
C ARG A 182 3.26 2.85 14.78
N SER A 183 2.16 3.10 14.08
CA SER A 183 0.97 3.73 14.68
C SER A 183 0.37 2.89 15.80
N SER A 184 0.27 1.57 15.64
CA SER A 184 -0.20 0.67 16.71
C SER A 184 0.74 0.68 17.93
N ALA A 185 2.06 0.75 17.71
CA ALA A 185 3.03 0.84 18.80
C ALA A 185 2.92 2.18 19.56
N ILE A 186 2.66 3.28 18.85
CA ILE A 186 2.42 4.60 19.46
C ILE A 186 1.12 4.58 20.27
N GLU A 187 0.05 3.98 19.76
CA GLU A 187 -1.22 3.83 20.47
C GLU A 187 -1.06 3.14 21.83
N LEU A 188 -0.30 2.03 21.87
CA LEU A 188 0.01 1.31 23.11
C LEU A 188 0.81 2.18 24.10
N ARG A 189 1.83 2.90 23.62
CA ARG A 189 2.64 3.80 24.47
C ARG A 189 1.81 4.96 25.03
N LEU A 190 0.96 5.57 24.21
CA LEU A 190 0.05 6.62 24.66
C LEU A 190 -0.94 6.10 25.69
N GLY A 191 -1.47 4.87 25.51
CA GLY A 191 -2.32 4.21 26.50
C GLY A 191 -1.63 4.04 27.85
N LEU A 192 -0.36 3.58 27.85
CA LEU A 192 0.43 3.45 29.08
C LEU A 192 0.66 4.79 29.78
N ILE A 193 1.04 5.83 29.03
CA ILE A 193 1.24 7.18 29.58
C ILE A 193 -0.08 7.73 30.15
N MET A 194 -1.18 7.61 29.42
CA MET A 194 -2.51 8.05 29.86
C MET A 194 -2.97 7.33 31.13
N ALA A 195 -2.74 6.01 31.22
CA ALA A 195 -3.06 5.24 32.41
C ALA A 195 -2.23 5.73 33.62
N LEU A 196 -0.93 5.93 33.45
CA LEU A 196 -0.04 6.41 34.50
C LEU A 196 -0.40 7.82 34.98
N VAL A 197 -0.69 8.74 34.06
CA VAL A 197 -1.16 10.09 34.38
C VAL A 197 -2.49 10.05 35.14
N THR A 198 -3.44 9.20 34.71
CA THR A 198 -4.74 9.06 35.38
C THR A 198 -4.58 8.56 36.82
N VAL A 199 -3.72 7.57 37.05
CA VAL A 199 -3.41 7.05 38.40
C VAL A 199 -2.78 8.12 39.29
N ILE A 200 -1.85 8.92 38.77
CA ILE A 200 -1.22 10.02 39.52
C ILE A 200 -2.25 11.09 39.88
N LEU A 201 -3.11 11.49 38.94
CA LEU A 201 -4.15 12.50 39.18
C LEU A 201 -5.15 12.03 40.24
N ILE A 202 -5.58 10.77 40.18
CA ILE A 202 -6.46 10.16 41.18
C ILE A 202 -5.77 10.14 42.55
N SER A 203 -4.52 9.68 42.63
CA SER A 203 -3.76 9.57 43.88
C SER A 203 -3.56 10.94 44.53
N THR A 204 -3.02 11.90 43.79
CA THR A 204 -2.75 13.26 44.29
C THR A 204 -4.03 14.01 44.64
N GLY A 205 -5.04 13.97 43.77
CA GLY A 205 -6.33 14.61 44.04
C GLY A 205 -7.05 14.01 45.25
N SER A 206 -6.94 12.69 45.46
CA SER A 206 -7.48 12.04 46.66
C SER A 206 -6.80 12.51 47.94
N VAL A 207 -5.47 12.65 47.93
CA VAL A 207 -4.70 13.19 49.06
C VAL A 207 -5.11 14.63 49.36
N VAL A 208 -5.20 15.49 48.36
CA VAL A 208 -5.57 16.92 48.52
C VAL A 208 -7.00 17.08 49.04
N ILE A 209 -7.96 16.32 48.53
CA ILE A 209 -9.36 16.36 49.01
C ILE A 209 -9.46 15.91 50.46
N THR A 210 -8.64 14.93 50.86
CA THR A 210 -8.63 14.42 52.23
C THR A 210 -7.96 15.43 53.18
N SER A 211 -6.77 15.96 52.82
CA SER A 211 -5.99 16.87 53.67
C SER A 211 -6.57 18.29 53.76
N GLY A 212 -7.17 18.82 52.70
CA GLY A 212 -7.79 20.15 52.69
C GLY A 212 -9.05 20.26 53.56
N ILE A 213 -9.53 19.14 54.11
CA ILE A 213 -10.69 19.08 55.00
C ILE A 213 -10.26 18.93 56.46
N ASP A 214 -9.15 18.24 56.74
CA ASP A 214 -8.54 18.21 58.09
C ASP A 214 -8.21 19.62 58.61
N VAL A 215 -7.83 20.54 57.73
CA VAL A 215 -7.57 21.96 58.08
C VAL A 215 -8.86 22.71 58.44
N LYS A 216 -10.02 22.36 57.85
CA LYS A 216 -11.31 23.03 58.10
C LYS A 216 -12.09 22.47 59.30
N GLU A 217 -11.71 21.32 59.86
CA GLU A 217 -12.30 20.79 61.10
C GLU A 217 -11.65 21.36 62.37
N GLN A 218 -10.56 22.13 62.25
CA GLN A 218 -9.84 22.77 63.37
C GLN A 218 -10.15 24.26 63.57
N GLU A 219 -10.91 24.90 62.67
CA GLU A 219 -11.52 26.22 62.83
C GLU A 219 -12.98 26.10 63.27
#